data_AF-A0A800BPU5-F1
#
_entry.id   AF-A0A800BPU5-F1
#
_cell.length_a   1.000
_cell.length_b   1.000
_cell.length_c   1.000
_cell.angle_alpha   90.00
_cell.angle_beta   90.00
_cell.angle_gamma   90.00
#
_symmetry.space_group_name_H-M   'P 1'
#
loop_
_entity.id
_entity.type
_entity.pdbx_description
1 polymer ?
#
loop_
_entity_poly.entity_id
_entity_poly.type
_entity_poly.pdbx_seq_one_letter_code
_entity_poly.pdbx_strand_id
1 'polypeptide(L)'
;MVITPDLARYMCRVSRDIRRQVGILVDRKGEIEYVMVGDHKHMVIPDLEPDQDGLSRLKGLRCIHTHIHGEPLTQDDLMDLSLLRLDMMVALEVTSHGLPKNIYSAHLLPRGRNGNNWIILEPKSVAEFKVDFLSLIEALEEELSREQRIREIRSEGDRAILVSVTTGSIAQAKRSLDELEELARSAGITVLERIIQRRKQI
;
A
#
# COMPACT_ATOMS: atom_id res chain seq x y z
N MET A 1 -11.13 5.37 -16.03
CA MET A 1 -10.33 6.62 -16.11
C MET A 1 -9.74 6.92 -14.73
N VAL A 2 -8.50 7.41 -14.66
CA VAL A 2 -7.82 7.66 -13.37
C VAL A 2 -8.15 9.05 -12.80
N ILE A 3 -7.99 10.10 -13.61
CA ILE A 3 -8.29 11.49 -13.24
C ILE A 3 -8.76 12.26 -14.47
N THR A 4 -9.68 13.21 -14.30
CA THR A 4 -10.09 14.13 -15.37
C THR A 4 -9.11 15.28 -15.51
N PRO A 5 -8.93 15.84 -16.72
CA PRO A 5 -8.10 17.04 -16.92
C PRO A 5 -8.54 18.24 -16.05
N ASP A 6 -9.85 18.38 -15.86
CA ASP A 6 -10.41 19.47 -15.04
C ASP A 6 -10.08 19.31 -13.56
N LEU A 7 -10.18 18.10 -13.02
CA LEU A 7 -9.82 17.83 -11.63
C LEU A 7 -8.31 18.00 -11.42
N ALA A 8 -7.47 17.50 -12.34
CA ALA A 8 -6.02 17.68 -12.26
C ALA A 8 -5.63 19.16 -12.23
N ARG A 9 -6.25 19.96 -13.10
CA ARG A 9 -6.06 21.42 -13.14
C ARG A 9 -6.55 22.11 -11.88
N TYR A 10 -7.70 21.69 -11.35
CA TYR A 10 -8.24 22.23 -10.10
C TYR A 10 -7.29 21.96 -8.93
N MET A 11 -6.83 20.71 -8.76
CA MET A 11 -5.91 20.32 -7.70
C MET A 11 -4.58 21.08 -7.78
N CYS A 12 -3.99 21.20 -8.98
CA CYS A 12 -2.74 21.95 -9.17
C CYS A 12 -2.88 23.43 -8.82
N ARG A 13 -4.02 24.05 -9.18
CA ARG A 13 -4.30 25.44 -8.82
C ARG A 13 -4.43 25.60 -7.31
N VAL A 14 -5.23 24.77 -6.65
CA VAL A 14 -5.41 24.84 -5.19
C VAL A 14 -4.07 24.64 -4.48
N SER A 15 -3.32 23.61 -4.88
CA SER A 15 -1.98 23.31 -4.34
C SER A 15 -1.02 24.51 -4.47
N ARG A 16 -1.05 25.18 -5.63
CA ARG A 16 -0.27 26.41 -5.85
C ARG A 16 -0.71 27.56 -4.95
N ASP A 17 -2.02 27.79 -4.83
CA ASP A 17 -2.58 28.90 -4.04
C ASP A 17 -2.24 28.75 -2.55
N ILE A 18 -2.33 27.53 -2.02
CA ILE A 18 -2.04 27.25 -0.61
C ILE A 18 -0.55 26.96 -0.34
N ARG A 19 0.25 26.78 -1.40
CA ARG A 19 1.68 26.39 -1.35
C ARG A 19 1.93 25.11 -0.55
N ARG A 20 1.03 24.13 -0.70
CA ARG A 20 1.07 22.83 -0.02
C ARG A 20 0.56 21.76 -0.96
N GLN A 21 1.01 20.52 -0.78
CA GLN A 21 0.47 19.39 -1.52
C GLN A 21 -1.02 19.20 -1.20
N VAL A 22 -1.81 18.88 -2.22
CA VAL A 22 -3.22 18.50 -2.10
C VAL A 22 -3.37 17.08 -2.61
N GLY A 23 -4.09 16.25 -1.87
CA GLY A 23 -4.34 14.84 -2.19
C GLY A 23 -5.80 14.49 -2.10
N ILE A 24 -6.22 13.49 -2.86
CA ILE A 24 -7.54 12.87 -2.78
C ILE A 24 -7.40 11.36 -2.80
N LEU A 25 -8.28 10.68 -2.06
CA LEU A 25 -8.53 9.25 -2.24
C LEU A 25 -9.83 9.09 -3.02
N VAL A 26 -9.77 8.31 -4.09
CA VAL A 26 -10.90 8.12 -5.00
C VAL A 26 -11.20 6.64 -5.14
N ASP A 27 -12.46 6.28 -4.97
CA ASP A 27 -12.92 4.91 -5.12
C ASP A 27 -12.98 4.46 -6.59
N ARG A 28 -13.31 3.19 -6.83
CA ARG A 28 -13.44 2.63 -8.18
C ARG A 28 -14.60 3.22 -8.99
N LYS A 29 -15.61 3.81 -8.35
CA LYS A 29 -16.73 4.49 -9.02
C LYS A 29 -16.37 5.92 -9.42
N GLY A 30 -15.31 6.48 -8.85
CA GLY A 30 -14.87 7.85 -9.09
C GLY A 30 -15.28 8.82 -7.99
N GLU A 31 -15.85 8.34 -6.89
CA GLU A 31 -16.23 9.15 -5.74
C GLU A 31 -15.00 9.49 -4.89
N ILE A 32 -14.90 10.76 -4.48
CA ILE A 32 -13.82 11.23 -3.61
C ILE A 32 -14.21 10.91 -2.16
N GLU A 33 -13.51 9.98 -1.53
CA GLU A 33 -13.76 9.60 -0.14
C GLU A 33 -13.03 10.53 0.84
N TYR A 34 -11.82 10.94 0.48
CA TYR A 34 -10.99 11.79 1.34
C TYR A 34 -10.35 12.92 0.53
N VAL A 35 -10.24 14.08 1.17
CA VAL A 35 -9.45 15.22 0.69
C VAL A 35 -8.40 15.53 1.75
N MET A 36 -7.15 15.63 1.32
CA MET A 36 -5.98 15.72 2.18
C MET A 36 -5.15 16.94 1.81
N VAL A 37 -4.53 17.57 2.81
CA VAL A 37 -3.61 18.70 2.62
C VAL A 37 -2.31 18.37 3.34
N GLY A 38 -1.28 18.07 2.55
CA GLY A 38 0.07 17.75 3.02
C GLY A 38 0.88 18.99 3.33
N ASP A 39 2.19 18.85 3.53
CA ASP A 39 3.12 19.97 3.54
C ASP A 39 3.76 20.15 2.15
N HIS A 40 5.05 20.50 2.08
CA HIS A 40 5.78 20.63 0.81
C HIS A 40 6.48 19.33 0.38
N LYS A 41 6.53 18.32 1.26
CA LYS A 41 7.26 17.05 1.10
C LYS A 41 6.41 15.82 1.35
N HIS A 42 5.47 15.87 2.30
CA HIS A 42 4.73 14.70 2.76
C HIS A 42 3.22 14.95 2.71
N MET A 43 2.50 13.89 2.35
CA MET A 43 1.06 13.78 2.46
C MET A 43 0.75 12.72 3.51
N VAL A 44 -0.08 13.05 4.50
CA VAL A 44 -0.54 12.05 5.47
C VAL A 44 -1.85 11.47 4.97
N ILE A 45 -1.83 10.18 4.65
CA ILE A 45 -3.04 9.43 4.29
C ILE A 45 -3.75 9.02 5.60
N PRO A 46 -5.07 9.26 5.72
CA PRO A 46 -5.80 8.89 6.93
C PRO A 46 -5.82 7.36 7.12
N ASP A 47 -6.07 6.93 8.35
CA ASP A 47 -6.31 5.52 8.63
C ASP A 47 -7.55 5.05 7.86
N LEU A 48 -7.36 4.04 7.01
CA LEU A 48 -8.41 3.48 6.19
C LEU A 48 -8.96 2.24 6.87
N GLU A 49 -10.29 2.10 6.91
CA GLU A 49 -10.96 0.96 7.56
C GLU A 49 -10.40 -0.37 7.05
N PRO A 50 -10.02 -1.34 7.90
CA PRO A 50 -9.45 -2.60 7.45
C PRO A 50 -10.36 -3.34 6.47
N ASP A 51 -9.79 -3.90 5.40
CA ASP A 51 -10.58 -4.76 4.50
C ASP A 51 -11.01 -6.02 5.24
N GLN A 52 -12.31 -6.33 5.19
CA GLN A 52 -12.84 -7.59 5.74
C GLN A 52 -12.29 -8.82 4.99
N ASP A 53 -11.83 -8.65 3.75
CA ASP A 53 -11.32 -9.70 2.85
C ASP A 53 -9.80 -10.00 3.04
N GLY A 54 -9.14 -9.34 4.00
CA GLY A 54 -7.73 -9.56 4.33
C GLY A 54 -6.73 -9.13 3.24
N LEU A 55 -5.52 -9.71 3.24
CA LEU A 55 -4.42 -9.37 2.31
C LEU A 55 -4.65 -9.77 0.83
N SER A 56 -5.88 -10.13 0.47
CA SER A 56 -6.19 -10.70 -0.84
C SER A 56 -6.49 -9.67 -1.92
N ARG A 57 -7.12 -8.56 -1.54
CA ARG A 57 -7.67 -7.60 -2.51
C ARG A 57 -7.10 -6.22 -2.36
N LEU A 58 -6.98 -5.48 -3.44
CA LEU A 58 -6.57 -4.09 -3.37
C LEU A 58 -7.63 -3.28 -2.62
N LYS A 59 -7.22 -2.16 -2.04
CA LYS A 59 -8.04 -1.33 -1.15
C LYS A 59 -9.31 -0.77 -1.79
N GLY A 60 -9.38 -0.77 -3.13
CA GLY A 60 -10.46 -0.12 -3.85
C GLY A 60 -10.29 1.40 -3.98
N LEU A 61 -9.17 1.93 -3.48
CA LEU A 61 -8.86 3.35 -3.47
C LEU A 61 -7.60 3.62 -4.28
N ARG A 62 -7.65 4.67 -5.10
CA ARG A 62 -6.45 5.29 -5.66
C ARG A 62 -6.16 6.60 -4.96
N CYS A 63 -4.89 6.84 -4.65
CA CYS A 63 -4.43 8.13 -4.18
C CYS A 63 -3.96 8.96 -5.37
N ILE A 64 -4.43 10.20 -5.42
CA ILE A 64 -3.96 11.19 -6.38
C ILE A 64 -3.55 12.42 -5.59
N HIS A 65 -2.31 12.85 -5.70
CA HIS A 65 -1.80 14.05 -5.04
C HIS A 65 -0.93 14.90 -5.95
N THR A 66 -0.56 16.08 -5.46
CA THR A 66 0.27 17.03 -6.19
C THR A 66 1.70 17.05 -5.65
N HIS A 67 2.68 17.16 -6.54
CA HIS A 67 4.07 17.47 -6.25
C HIS A 67 4.40 18.90 -6.70
N ILE A 68 4.80 19.75 -5.76
CA ILE A 68 5.01 21.19 -6.00
C ILE A 68 6.45 21.53 -6.40
N HIS A 69 7.38 20.58 -6.33
CA HIS A 69 8.78 20.75 -6.75
C HIS A 69 9.12 20.01 -8.06
N GLY A 70 8.14 19.33 -8.67
CA GLY A 70 8.29 18.61 -9.93
C GLY A 70 9.07 17.30 -9.83
N GLU A 71 9.16 16.76 -8.62
CA GLU A 71 9.68 15.45 -8.32
C GLU A 71 8.73 14.33 -8.82
N PRO A 72 9.26 13.18 -9.27
CA PRO A 72 8.45 12.00 -9.56
C PRO A 72 7.89 11.40 -8.27
N LEU A 73 7.24 10.23 -8.35
CA LEU A 73 6.87 9.46 -7.15
C LEU A 73 8.09 9.23 -6.25
N THR A 74 7.94 9.57 -4.99
CA THR A 74 8.94 9.42 -3.93
C THR A 74 8.92 8.00 -3.36
N GLN A 75 9.91 7.67 -2.54
CA GLN A 75 9.89 6.39 -1.83
C GLN A 75 8.71 6.30 -0.87
N ASP A 76 8.33 7.39 -0.21
CA ASP A 76 7.19 7.43 0.72
C ASP A 76 5.88 7.13 -0.03
N ASP A 77 5.68 7.71 -1.21
CA ASP A 77 4.51 7.42 -2.05
C ASP A 77 4.39 5.92 -2.39
N LEU A 78 5.53 5.28 -2.68
CA LEU A 78 5.59 3.87 -3.04
C LEU A 78 5.41 2.95 -1.81
N MET A 79 5.90 3.39 -0.66
CA MET A 79 5.67 2.71 0.62
C MET A 79 4.20 2.78 1.00
N ASP A 80 3.57 3.95 0.88
CA ASP A 80 2.13 4.12 1.13
C ASP A 80 1.29 3.26 0.19
N LEU A 81 1.62 3.25 -1.11
CA LEU A 81 1.00 2.36 -2.09
C LEU A 81 1.04 0.88 -1.64
N SER A 82 2.21 0.44 -1.15
CA SER A 82 2.44 -0.94 -0.73
C SER A 82 1.75 -1.31 0.58
N LEU A 83 1.91 -0.47 1.60
CA LEU A 83 1.40 -0.72 2.95
C LEU A 83 -0.12 -0.62 3.02
N LEU A 84 -0.70 0.38 2.35
CA LEU A 84 -2.15 0.60 2.31
C LEU A 84 -2.83 -0.23 1.21
N ARG A 85 -2.04 -0.91 0.36
CA ARG A 85 -2.49 -1.72 -0.77
C ARG A 85 -3.44 -0.98 -1.70
N LEU A 86 -3.14 0.29 -1.96
CA LEU A 86 -3.94 1.13 -2.85
C LEU A 86 -3.98 0.54 -4.26
N ASP A 87 -5.10 0.77 -4.95
CA ASP A 87 -5.27 0.38 -6.34
C ASP A 87 -4.21 1.06 -7.24
N MET A 88 -3.92 2.34 -6.96
CA MET A 88 -2.94 3.13 -7.69
C MET A 88 -2.47 4.33 -6.87
N MET A 89 -1.21 4.73 -7.07
CA MET A 89 -0.64 5.98 -6.56
C MET A 89 -0.32 6.90 -7.74
N VAL A 90 -0.72 8.17 -7.65
CA VAL A 90 -0.62 9.14 -8.74
C VAL A 90 -0.15 10.49 -8.22
N ALA A 91 0.95 11.01 -8.77
CA ALA A 91 1.44 12.35 -8.47
C ALA A 91 1.33 13.27 -9.69
N LEU A 92 0.74 14.44 -9.49
CA LEU A 92 0.64 15.53 -10.47
C LEU A 92 1.78 16.52 -10.25
N GLU A 93 2.66 16.70 -11.24
CA GLU A 93 3.62 17.80 -11.23
C GLU A 93 2.90 19.13 -11.41
N VAL A 94 3.08 20.04 -10.45
CA VAL A 94 2.51 21.38 -10.46
C VAL A 94 3.54 22.37 -11.02
N THR A 95 3.18 23.06 -12.10
CA THR A 95 4.02 24.13 -12.67
C THR A 95 3.96 25.41 -11.83
N SER A 96 4.86 26.36 -12.10
CA SER A 96 4.85 27.70 -11.52
C SER A 96 3.54 28.47 -11.72
N HIS A 97 2.76 28.11 -12.74
CA HIS A 97 1.46 28.69 -13.07
C HIS A 97 0.27 27.93 -12.47
N GLY A 98 0.51 26.91 -11.63
CA GLY A 98 -0.55 26.10 -11.03
C GLY A 98 -1.26 25.16 -12.04
N LEU A 99 -0.60 24.85 -13.15
CA LEU A 99 -1.08 23.90 -14.16
C LEU A 99 -0.37 22.55 -14.02
N PRO A 100 -1.05 21.43 -14.33
CA PRO A 100 -0.42 20.12 -14.35
C PRO A 100 0.51 19.99 -15.55
N LYS A 101 1.69 19.39 -15.35
CA LYS A 101 2.64 19.11 -16.43
C LYS A 101 2.76 17.62 -16.71
N ASN A 102 3.34 16.88 -15.78
CA ASN A 102 3.48 15.43 -15.86
C ASN A 102 2.57 14.73 -14.83
N ILE A 103 2.12 13.54 -15.20
CA ILE A 103 1.53 12.55 -14.30
C ILE A 103 2.54 11.45 -14.11
N TYR A 104 2.90 11.21 -12.85
CA TYR A 104 3.63 10.04 -12.40
C TYR A 104 2.65 9.08 -11.78
N SER A 105 2.76 7.79 -12.08
CA SER A 105 1.85 6.80 -11.51
C SER A 105 2.52 5.47 -11.28
N ALA A 106 2.03 4.74 -10.28
CA ALA A 106 2.46 3.41 -9.94
C ALA A 106 1.27 2.57 -9.47
N HIS A 107 1.37 1.26 -9.68
CA HIS A 107 0.41 0.30 -9.15
C HIS A 107 1.16 -0.93 -8.62
N LEU A 108 0.46 -1.71 -7.80
CA LEU A 108 1.02 -2.94 -7.26
C LEU A 108 1.18 -4.02 -8.33
N LEU A 109 2.16 -4.89 -8.11
CA LEU A 109 2.43 -6.10 -8.87
C LEU A 109 2.08 -7.32 -8.02
N PRO A 110 1.35 -8.31 -8.57
CA PRO A 110 1.04 -9.57 -7.89
C PRO A 110 2.30 -10.34 -7.46
N ARG A 111 3.32 -10.30 -8.31
CA ARG A 111 4.66 -10.82 -8.02
C ARG A 111 5.64 -9.66 -7.96
N GLY A 112 6.22 -9.46 -6.78
CA GLY A 112 7.28 -8.49 -6.62
C GLY A 112 8.46 -8.80 -7.53
N ARG A 113 9.07 -7.76 -8.08
CA ARG A 113 10.23 -7.83 -8.96
C ARG A 113 11.39 -7.11 -8.25
N ASN A 114 12.53 -7.79 -8.12
CA ASN A 114 13.73 -7.22 -7.48
C ASN A 114 13.49 -6.68 -6.05
N GLY A 115 12.59 -7.30 -5.28
CA GLY A 115 12.29 -6.91 -3.89
C GLY A 115 11.14 -5.91 -3.71
N ASN A 116 10.64 -5.29 -4.79
CA ASN A 116 9.51 -4.35 -4.72
C ASN A 116 8.25 -4.97 -5.34
N ASN A 117 7.08 -4.71 -4.76
CA ASN A 117 5.79 -5.20 -5.23
C ASN A 117 5.00 -4.13 -6.01
N TRP A 118 5.68 -3.22 -6.70
CA TRP A 118 5.05 -2.19 -7.53
C TRP A 118 5.80 -1.99 -8.84
N ILE A 119 5.14 -1.35 -9.80
CA ILE A 119 5.73 -0.84 -11.04
C ILE A 119 5.40 0.63 -11.19
N ILE A 120 6.38 1.42 -11.65
CA ILE A 120 6.19 2.82 -12.02
C ILE A 120 5.95 2.87 -13.54
N LEU A 121 4.87 3.53 -13.94
CA LEU A 121 4.53 3.73 -15.33
C LEU A 121 5.34 4.90 -15.93
N GLU A 122 5.54 4.88 -17.24
CA GLU A 122 6.19 5.99 -17.94
C GLU A 122 5.42 7.30 -17.69
N PRO A 123 6.13 8.39 -17.31
CA PRO A 123 5.49 9.68 -17.11
C PRO A 123 4.84 10.18 -18.39
N LYS A 124 3.62 10.73 -18.27
CA LYS A 124 2.85 11.27 -19.40
C LYS A 124 2.26 12.63 -19.07
N SER A 125 1.93 13.42 -20.08
CA SER A 125 1.07 14.57 -19.86
C SER A 125 -0.34 14.14 -19.46
N VAL A 126 -1.10 15.04 -18.81
CA VAL A 126 -2.49 14.75 -18.41
C VAL A 126 -3.37 14.34 -19.61
N ALA A 127 -3.14 14.93 -20.78
CA ALA A 127 -3.91 14.63 -21.99
C ALA A 127 -3.58 13.25 -22.58
N GLU A 128 -2.36 12.76 -22.38
CA GLU A 128 -1.87 11.48 -22.90
C GLU A 128 -2.07 10.33 -21.90
N PHE A 129 -2.42 10.63 -20.66
CA PHE A 129 -2.62 9.65 -19.60
C PHE A 129 -3.96 8.92 -19.75
N LYS A 130 -4.01 8.00 -20.72
CA LYS A 130 -5.19 7.21 -21.10
C LYS A 130 -5.12 5.79 -20.56
N VAL A 131 -4.95 5.65 -19.25
CA VAL A 131 -5.00 4.35 -18.58
C VAL A 131 -6.45 3.92 -18.43
N ASP A 132 -6.79 2.74 -18.94
CA ASP A 132 -8.06 2.09 -18.65
C ASP A 132 -8.02 1.48 -17.23
N PHE A 133 -8.28 2.36 -16.27
CA PHE A 133 -8.14 2.06 -14.84
C PHE A 133 -8.91 0.81 -14.40
N LEU A 134 -10.17 0.65 -14.79
CA LEU A 134 -10.98 -0.48 -14.31
C LEU A 134 -10.46 -1.80 -14.86
N SER A 135 -10.21 -1.88 -16.16
CA SER A 135 -9.61 -3.06 -16.80
C SER A 135 -8.24 -3.41 -16.20
N LEU A 136 -7.41 -2.41 -15.87
CA LEU A 136 -6.13 -2.61 -15.20
C LEU A 136 -6.33 -3.23 -13.80
N ILE A 137 -7.19 -2.65 -12.97
CA ILE A 137 -7.41 -3.12 -11.60
C ILE A 137 -8.06 -4.51 -11.58
N GLU A 138 -9.02 -4.79 -12.46
CA GLU A 138 -9.63 -6.11 -12.61
C GLU A 138 -8.59 -7.19 -12.94
N ALA A 139 -7.69 -6.92 -13.88
CA ALA A 139 -6.62 -7.84 -14.23
C ALA A 139 -5.64 -8.07 -13.06
N LEU A 140 -5.27 -7.00 -12.34
CA LEU A 140 -4.37 -7.08 -11.18
C LEU A 140 -4.99 -7.88 -10.03
N GLU A 141 -6.26 -7.65 -9.73
CA GLU A 141 -7.02 -8.38 -8.71
C GLU A 141 -7.13 -9.88 -9.03
N GLU A 142 -7.39 -10.21 -10.31
CA GLU A 142 -7.44 -11.60 -10.74
C GLU A 142 -6.09 -12.30 -10.56
N GLU A 143 -4.99 -11.63 -10.93
CA GLU A 143 -3.65 -12.18 -10.76
C GLU A 143 -3.23 -12.27 -9.29
N LEU A 144 -3.54 -11.26 -8.46
CA LEU A 144 -3.33 -11.29 -7.00
C LEU A 144 -4.07 -12.47 -6.34
N SER A 145 -5.35 -12.64 -6.69
CA SER A 145 -6.19 -13.72 -6.18
C SER A 145 -5.64 -15.10 -6.56
N ARG A 146 -5.16 -15.25 -7.80
CA ARG A 146 -4.51 -16.49 -8.26
C ARG A 146 -3.22 -16.78 -7.51
N GLU A 147 -2.34 -15.79 -7.35
CA GLU A 147 -1.07 -15.95 -6.63
C GLU A 147 -1.29 -16.30 -5.16
N GLN A 148 -2.27 -15.68 -4.50
CA GLN A 148 -2.61 -16.03 -3.14
C GLN A 148 -3.12 -17.47 -3.04
N ARG A 149 -4.03 -17.90 -3.92
CA ARG A 149 -4.52 -19.28 -3.90
C ARG A 149 -3.37 -20.28 -4.10
N ILE A 150 -2.40 -19.97 -4.96
CA ILE A 150 -1.18 -20.78 -5.12
C ILE A 150 -0.36 -20.82 -3.82
N ARG A 151 -0.21 -19.68 -3.13
CA ARG A 151 0.47 -19.62 -1.83
C ARG A 151 -0.27 -20.42 -0.76
N GLU A 152 -1.59 -20.33 -0.71
CA GLU A 152 -2.46 -21.07 0.20
C GLU A 152 -2.36 -22.58 -0.03
N ILE A 153 -2.44 -23.02 -1.29
CA ILE A 153 -2.25 -24.43 -1.67
C ILE A 153 -0.84 -24.92 -1.31
N ARG A 154 0.20 -24.10 -1.56
CA ARG A 154 1.59 -24.42 -1.14
C ARG A 154 1.77 -24.39 0.37
N SER A 155 0.90 -23.69 1.09
CA SER A 155 0.86 -23.64 2.53
C SER A 155 -0.25 -24.53 3.09
N GLU A 156 -0.60 -25.64 2.43
CA GLU A 156 -1.41 -26.71 3.04
C GLU A 156 -0.69 -27.20 4.31
N GLY A 157 -1.05 -26.57 5.42
CA GLY A 157 -0.43 -26.71 6.74
C GLY A 157 -0.66 -25.41 7.52
N ASP A 158 -1.29 -25.52 8.68
CA ASP A 158 -1.44 -24.39 9.60
C ASP A 158 -0.06 -23.77 9.87
N ARG A 159 0.04 -22.45 9.97
CA ARG A 159 1.31 -21.76 10.25
C ARG A 159 1.19 -20.93 11.51
N ALA A 160 2.22 -20.97 12.35
CA ALA A 160 2.21 -20.24 13.62
C ALA A 160 3.52 -19.47 13.83
N ILE A 161 3.41 -18.33 14.50
CA ILE A 161 4.52 -17.65 15.15
C ILE A 161 4.36 -17.91 16.65
N LEU A 162 5.38 -18.46 17.30
CA LEU A 162 5.32 -18.74 18.72
C LEU A 162 5.85 -17.54 19.50
N VAL A 163 5.01 -16.94 20.33
CA VAL A 163 5.36 -15.76 21.13
C VAL A 163 5.31 -16.10 22.62
N SER A 164 6.41 -15.86 23.32
CA SER A 164 6.48 -15.96 24.79
C SER A 164 6.74 -14.58 25.39
N VAL A 165 5.79 -14.10 26.21
CA VAL A 165 5.96 -12.90 27.02
C VAL A 165 6.25 -13.34 28.46
N THR A 166 7.39 -12.94 29.01
CA THR A 166 7.80 -13.37 30.36
C THR A 166 8.38 -12.23 31.19
N THR A 167 8.06 -12.19 32.48
CA THR A 167 8.78 -11.39 33.49
C THR A 167 9.89 -12.20 34.17
N GLY A 168 9.92 -13.52 33.93
CA GLY A 168 10.85 -14.48 34.53
C GLY A 168 12.13 -14.70 33.71
N SER A 169 12.69 -15.91 33.84
CA SER A 169 13.93 -16.27 33.17
C SER A 169 13.71 -16.60 31.69
N ILE A 170 14.61 -16.11 30.84
CA ILE A 170 14.61 -16.41 29.39
C ILE A 170 14.78 -17.92 29.15
N ALA A 171 15.54 -18.60 30.01
CA ALA A 171 15.78 -20.04 29.89
C ALA A 171 14.51 -20.89 30.12
N GLN A 172 13.58 -20.43 30.96
CA GLN A 172 12.27 -21.09 31.12
C GLN A 172 11.37 -20.80 29.91
N ALA A 173 11.31 -19.55 29.45
CA ALA A 173 10.55 -19.18 28.26
C ALA A 173 10.99 -19.96 27.00
N LYS A 174 12.31 -20.16 26.82
CA LYS A 174 12.84 -21.00 25.74
C LYS A 174 12.34 -22.45 25.84
N ARG A 175 12.43 -23.07 27.02
CA ARG A 175 11.98 -24.46 27.22
C ARG A 175 10.49 -24.63 26.92
N SER A 176 9.65 -23.68 27.35
CA SER A 176 8.22 -23.71 27.03
C SER A 176 7.93 -23.51 25.55
N LEU A 177 8.72 -22.68 24.85
CA LEU A 177 8.61 -22.52 23.39
C LEU A 177 9.09 -23.75 22.62
N ASP A 178 10.13 -24.44 23.10
CA ASP A 178 10.60 -25.69 22.50
C ASP A 178 9.51 -26.77 22.58
N GLU A 179 8.86 -26.91 23.73
CA GLU A 179 7.72 -27.82 23.90
C GLU A 179 6.53 -27.45 23.02
N LEU A 180 6.19 -26.15 22.96
CA LEU A 180 5.09 -25.66 22.13
C LEU A 180 5.35 -25.86 20.63
N GLU A 181 6.60 -25.80 20.19
CA GLU A 181 6.95 -26.11 18.81
C GLU A 181 6.78 -27.59 18.49
N GLU A 182 7.20 -28.49 19.36
CA GLU A 182 6.99 -29.93 19.15
C GLU A 182 5.49 -30.27 19.09
N LEU A 183 4.69 -29.63 19.95
CA LEU A 183 3.23 -29.74 19.91
C LEU A 183 2.66 -29.21 18.58
N ALA A 184 3.11 -28.04 18.12
CA ALA A 184 2.69 -27.47 16.84
C ALA A 184 3.05 -28.40 15.66
N ARG A 185 4.28 -28.91 15.61
CA ARG A 185 4.73 -29.86 14.59
C ARG A 185 3.88 -31.13 14.59
N SER A 186 3.55 -31.67 15.76
CA SER A 186 2.70 -32.86 15.89
C SER A 186 1.26 -32.66 15.40
N ALA A 187 0.77 -31.41 15.45
CA ALA A 187 -0.54 -31.02 14.96
C ALA A 187 -0.54 -30.63 13.46
N GLY A 188 0.58 -30.80 12.75
CA GLY A 188 0.70 -30.39 11.34
C GLY A 188 0.86 -28.88 11.15
N ILE A 189 1.19 -28.14 12.22
CA ILE A 189 1.41 -26.70 12.20
C ILE A 189 2.89 -26.41 11.96
N THR A 190 3.20 -25.64 10.92
CA THR A 190 4.55 -25.15 10.61
C THR A 190 4.86 -23.89 11.41
N VAL A 191 5.86 -23.97 12.28
CA VAL A 191 6.35 -22.80 13.04
C VAL A 191 7.28 -21.97 12.16
N LEU A 192 6.91 -20.71 11.93
CA LEU A 192 7.67 -19.77 11.08
C LEU A 192 8.72 -18.98 11.86
N GLU A 193 8.40 -18.59 13.10
CA GLU A 193 9.25 -17.75 13.92
C GLU A 193 8.99 -17.97 15.41
N ARG A 194 10.00 -17.70 16.25
CA ARG A 194 9.92 -17.71 17.71
C ARG A 194 10.32 -16.35 18.27
N ILE A 195 9.45 -15.74 19.06
CA ILE A 195 9.66 -14.41 19.66
C ILE A 195 9.60 -14.54 21.19
N ILE A 196 10.63 -14.09 21.89
CA ILE A 196 10.62 -13.96 23.35
C ILE A 196 10.68 -12.50 23.72
N GLN A 197 9.63 -12.00 24.38
CA GLN A 197 9.59 -10.64 24.92
C GLN A 197 9.73 -10.70 26.45
N ARG A 198 10.87 -10.24 26.98
CA ARG A 198 11.07 -10.08 28.42
C ARG A 198 10.57 -8.70 28.88
N ARG A 199 9.61 -8.66 29.80
CA ARG A 199 9.08 -7.42 30.39
C ARG A 199 9.46 -7.29 31.87
N LYS A 200 9.52 -6.05 32.39
CA LYS A 200 9.79 -5.78 33.81
C LYS A 200 8.54 -5.95 34.70
N GLN A 201 7.36 -5.68 34.13
CA GLN A 201 6.02 -5.94 34.68
C GLN A 201 5.11 -6.35 33.52
N ILE A 202 4.02 -7.08 33.81
CA ILE A 202 3.04 -7.49 32.80
C ILE A 202 2.23 -6.27 32.36
#